data_AF-A0A7Y4TR61-F1
#
_entry.id   AF-A0A7Y4TR61-F1
#
_cell.length_a   1.000
_cell.length_b   1.000
_cell.length_c   1.000
_cell.angle_alpha   90.00
_cell.angle_beta   90.00
_cell.angle_gamma   90.00
#
_symmetry.space_group_name_H-M   'P 1'
#
loop_
_entity.id
_entity.type
_entity.pdbx_description
1 polymer ?
#
loop_
_entity_poly.entity_id
_entity_poly.type
_entity_poly.pdbx_seq_one_letter_code
_entity_poly.pdbx_strand_id
1 'polypeptide(L)'
;KASVDGKLVLKSGKADRQLVIRPDVFLFRQFGGEAYPVKEAALVGGEAVKYQLDAAGTVIYLEIEPTDLPTVAENMSPFTNWSSTLGAGAVQSRLSRYVRGIGTLYDVNIKQKGYSRRAVELEIIGSNGVKSLKGGKIRSALRLKEQLFVINKRYSGNTVSSYTFTGRGWGHGVGMCQYGAYGLAKMGVKAEAIIKHYYTGVDVTKAY
;
A
#
# COMPACT_ATOMS: atom_id res chain seq x y z
N LYS A 1 -5.70 10.46 1.09
CA LYS A 1 -4.47 10.11 1.85
C LYS A 1 -4.91 9.39 3.13
N ALA A 2 -4.11 8.41 3.59
CA ALA A 2 -4.42 7.64 4.79
C ALA A 2 -4.70 8.57 5.98
N SER A 3 -5.65 8.16 6.84
CA SER A 3 -6.02 8.91 8.02
C SER A 3 -4.88 8.91 9.02
N VAL A 4 -4.64 10.09 9.57
CA VAL A 4 -4.08 10.24 10.91
C VAL A 4 -5.26 10.83 11.69
N ASP A 5 -5.62 10.23 12.82
CA ASP A 5 -6.67 10.72 13.73
C ASP A 5 -8.12 10.69 13.20
N GLY A 6 -8.54 9.58 12.55
CA GLY A 6 -9.95 9.41 12.14
C GLY A 6 -10.41 10.30 10.99
N LYS A 7 -9.49 10.98 10.29
CA LYS A 7 -9.79 11.85 9.16
C LYS A 7 -9.36 11.25 7.83
N LEU A 8 -10.27 11.07 6.89
CA LEU A 8 -9.96 10.64 5.53
C LEU A 8 -9.83 11.85 4.61
N VAL A 9 -8.70 11.98 3.91
CA VAL A 9 -8.53 13.02 2.88
C VAL A 9 -8.88 12.44 1.51
N LEU A 10 -9.99 12.87 0.92
CA LEU A 10 -10.36 12.57 -0.46
C LEU A 10 -9.87 13.66 -1.38
N LYS A 11 -9.42 13.27 -2.57
CA LYS A 11 -9.10 14.22 -3.64
C LYS A 11 -10.24 14.17 -4.66
N SER A 12 -10.98 15.27 -4.80
CA SER A 12 -12.06 15.40 -5.78
C SER A 12 -11.70 16.50 -6.76
N GLY A 13 -11.36 16.13 -8.00
CA GLY A 13 -10.82 17.07 -8.99
C GLY A 13 -9.49 17.70 -8.53
N LYS A 14 -9.46 19.03 -8.45
CA LYS A 14 -8.27 19.79 -7.98
C LYS A 14 -8.28 20.09 -6.48
N ALA A 15 -9.35 19.75 -5.75
CA ALA A 15 -9.50 20.08 -4.34
C ALA A 15 -9.28 18.86 -3.43
N ASP A 16 -8.64 19.10 -2.29
CA ASP A 16 -8.54 18.13 -1.19
C ASP A 16 -9.71 18.38 -0.23
N ARG A 17 -10.47 17.33 0.09
CA ARG A 17 -11.58 17.36 1.06
C ARG A 17 -11.24 16.45 2.23
N GLN A 18 -11.28 17.00 3.44
CA GLN A 18 -11.16 16.20 4.67
C GLN A 18 -12.54 15.72 5.11
N LEU A 19 -12.66 14.44 5.44
CA LEU A 19 -13.84 13.81 5.98
C LEU A 19 -13.53 13.26 7.37
N VAL A 20 -14.42 13.47 8.33
CA VAL A 20 -14.34 12.84 9.65
C VAL A 20 -15.04 11.49 9.58
N ILE A 21 -14.39 10.43 10.04
CA ILE A 21 -14.92 9.07 10.05
C ILE A 21 -15.42 8.71 11.45
N ARG A 22 -16.64 8.20 11.54
CA ARG A 22 -17.21 7.71 12.80
C ARG A 22 -16.46 6.44 13.24
N PRO A 23 -16.15 6.25 14.53
CA PRO A 23 -15.42 5.06 15.00
C PRO A 23 -16.11 3.73 14.68
N ASP A 24 -17.44 3.73 14.57
CA ASP A 24 -18.32 2.60 14.25
C ASP A 24 -18.85 2.64 12.81
N VAL A 25 -18.09 3.26 11.89
CA VAL A 25 -18.42 3.30 10.46
C VAL A 25 -18.66 1.89 9.90
N PHE A 26 -19.72 1.73 9.10
CA PHE A 26 -19.88 0.52 8.29
C PHE A 26 -18.84 0.54 7.17
N LEU A 27 -17.79 -0.26 7.32
CA LEU A 27 -16.65 -0.30 6.41
C LEU A 27 -16.68 -1.56 5.54
N PHE A 28 -16.70 -1.35 4.23
CA PHE A 28 -16.67 -2.39 3.22
C PHE A 28 -15.46 -2.22 2.30
N ARG A 29 -14.94 -3.34 1.82
CA ARG A 29 -13.90 -3.38 0.81
C ARG A 29 -14.29 -4.33 -0.30
N GLN A 30 -14.19 -3.87 -1.55
CA GLN A 30 -14.41 -4.75 -2.69
C GLN A 30 -13.21 -5.67 -2.91
N PHE A 31 -13.51 -6.95 -3.15
CA PHE A 31 -12.57 -7.98 -3.58
C PHE A 31 -13.17 -8.68 -4.81
N GLY A 32 -12.59 -8.43 -5.98
CA GLY A 32 -13.24 -8.83 -7.24
C GLY A 32 -14.54 -8.06 -7.44
N GLY A 33 -15.63 -8.75 -7.77
CA GLY A 33 -16.95 -8.13 -7.97
C GLY A 33 -17.81 -7.98 -6.71
N GLU A 34 -17.34 -8.42 -5.55
CA GLU A 34 -18.13 -8.44 -4.31
C GLU A 34 -17.54 -7.54 -3.22
N ALA A 35 -18.41 -6.88 -2.45
CA ALA A 35 -18.03 -6.08 -1.29
C ALA A 35 -18.11 -6.91 0.00
N TYR A 36 -17.05 -6.87 0.80
CA TYR A 36 -16.96 -7.59 2.07
C TYR A 36 -16.83 -6.61 3.23
N PRO A 37 -17.56 -6.81 4.35
CA PRO A 37 -17.39 -5.99 5.54
C PRO A 37 -16.01 -6.25 6.15
N VAL A 38 -15.31 -5.19 6.52
CA VAL A 38 -13.98 -5.25 7.14
C VAL A 38 -13.93 -4.35 8.37
N LYS A 39 -13.18 -4.76 9.40
CA LYS A 39 -12.99 -3.95 10.61
C LYS A 39 -12.03 -2.77 10.40
N GLU A 40 -11.13 -2.91 9.44
CA GLU A 40 -10.12 -1.92 9.09
C GLU A 40 -9.80 -2.02 7.60
N ALA A 41 -9.44 -0.89 6.99
CA ALA A 41 -8.96 -0.86 5.62
C ALA A 41 -7.94 0.26 5.49
N ALA A 42 -6.76 -0.08 4.98
CA ALA A 42 -5.75 0.92 4.67
C ALA A 42 -5.74 1.24 3.17
N LEU A 43 -5.52 2.53 2.88
CA LEU A 43 -5.51 3.11 1.54
C LEU A 43 -4.08 3.41 1.08
N VAL A 44 -3.76 3.02 -0.15
CA VAL A 44 -2.47 3.26 -0.83
C VAL A 44 -2.57 4.51 -1.74
N GLY A 45 -3.77 4.92 -2.12
CA GLY A 45 -4.07 6.09 -2.96
C GLY A 45 -4.36 5.73 -4.41
N GLY A 46 -5.47 6.26 -4.92
CA GLY A 46 -6.00 5.97 -6.25
C GLY A 46 -7.27 5.12 -6.19
N GLU A 47 -7.58 4.49 -5.06
CA GLU A 47 -8.82 3.77 -4.83
C GLU A 47 -10.04 4.70 -4.94
N ALA A 48 -11.09 4.20 -5.57
CA ALA A 48 -12.39 4.85 -5.51
C ALA A 48 -13.01 4.59 -4.14
N VAL A 49 -13.68 5.60 -3.60
CA VAL A 49 -14.29 5.53 -2.27
C VAL A 49 -15.71 6.03 -2.38
N LYS A 50 -16.68 5.17 -2.06
CA LYS A 50 -18.10 5.52 -1.90
C LYS A 50 -18.36 5.73 -0.41
N TYR A 51 -19.10 6.77 -0.06
CA TYR A 51 -19.38 7.09 1.33
C TYR A 51 -20.76 7.72 1.50
N GLN A 52 -21.31 7.58 2.71
CA GLN A 52 -22.50 8.31 3.15
C GLN A 52 -22.19 9.11 4.41
N LEU A 53 -22.77 10.30 4.52
CA LEU A 53 -22.61 11.21 5.65
C LEU A 53 -23.89 11.22 6.50
N ASP A 54 -23.74 11.42 7.80
CA ASP A 54 -24.85 11.81 8.67
C ASP A 54 -25.16 13.31 8.58
N ALA A 55 -26.18 13.76 9.34
CA ALA A 55 -26.59 15.17 9.39
C ALA A 55 -25.49 16.11 9.94
N ALA A 56 -24.51 15.58 10.66
CA ALA A 56 -23.36 16.34 11.17
C ALA A 56 -22.18 16.36 10.18
N GLY A 57 -22.31 15.70 9.01
CA GLY A 57 -21.26 15.61 8.01
C GLY A 57 -20.19 14.56 8.30
N THR A 58 -20.46 13.62 9.19
CA THR A 58 -19.55 12.52 9.57
C THR A 58 -19.83 11.29 8.72
N VAL A 59 -18.78 10.58 8.29
CA VAL A 59 -18.91 9.36 7.48
C VAL A 59 -19.41 8.21 8.33
N ILE A 60 -20.59 7.67 7.97
CA ILE A 60 -21.26 6.53 8.63
C ILE A 60 -21.19 5.23 7.81
N TYR A 61 -20.95 5.34 6.50
CA TYR A 61 -20.72 4.23 5.59
C TYR A 61 -19.52 4.55 4.71
N LEU A 62 -18.63 3.58 4.53
CA LEU A 62 -17.46 3.70 3.67
C LEU A 62 -17.25 2.40 2.91
N GLU A 63 -17.26 2.47 1.58
CA GLU A 63 -16.89 1.35 0.71
C GLU A 63 -15.68 1.75 -0.11
N ILE A 64 -14.63 0.93 0.00
CA ILE A 64 -13.37 1.13 -0.70
C ILE A 64 -13.32 0.15 -1.86
N GLU A 65 -13.29 0.70 -3.06
CA GLU A 65 -13.09 -0.01 -4.30
C GLU A 65 -11.61 0.11 -4.68
N PRO A 66 -10.82 -0.97 -4.55
CA PRO A 66 -9.45 -0.97 -5.03
C PRO A 66 -9.43 -0.52 -6.48
N THR A 67 -8.57 0.43 -6.83
CA THR A 67 -8.49 0.79 -8.24
C THR A 67 -7.81 -0.33 -9.02
N ASP A 68 -8.41 -0.73 -10.13
CA ASP A 68 -7.73 -1.51 -11.16
C ASP A 68 -6.94 -0.59 -12.12
N LEU A 69 -7.13 0.73 -12.03
CA LEU A 69 -6.61 1.73 -12.96
C LEU A 69 -5.72 2.81 -12.28
N PRO A 70 -4.44 2.94 -12.68
CA PRO A 70 -3.55 4.00 -12.17
C PRO A 70 -3.84 5.41 -12.71
N THR A 71 -3.00 6.37 -12.32
CA THR A 71 -3.06 7.77 -12.77
C THR A 71 -2.09 8.03 -13.94
N VAL A 72 -2.65 8.46 -15.08
CA VAL A 72 -2.13 9.01 -16.37
C VAL A 72 -0.71 8.72 -16.88
N ALA A 73 0.38 8.76 -16.10
CA ALA A 73 1.73 8.40 -16.58
C ALA A 73 2.16 6.98 -16.15
N GLU A 74 1.70 6.51 -14.99
CA GLU A 74 1.90 5.13 -14.53
C GLU A 74 0.90 4.15 -15.18
N ASN A 75 -0.07 4.68 -15.95
CA ASN A 75 -1.15 3.96 -16.62
C ASN A 75 -0.71 2.99 -17.71
N MET A 76 0.51 3.11 -18.22
CA MET A 76 1.00 2.18 -19.25
C MET A 76 1.54 0.88 -18.65
N SER A 77 1.60 0.74 -17.31
CA SER A 77 2.08 -0.48 -16.67
C SER A 77 0.93 -1.39 -16.23
N PRO A 78 0.82 -2.62 -16.77
CA PRO A 78 -0.11 -3.62 -16.25
C PRO A 78 0.28 -4.16 -14.86
N PHE A 79 1.38 -3.68 -14.26
CA PHE A 79 1.92 -4.16 -12.98
C PHE A 79 1.74 -3.19 -11.82
N THR A 80 0.88 -2.19 -12.00
CA THR A 80 0.70 -1.10 -11.05
C THR A 80 -0.06 -1.52 -9.82
N ASN A 81 -1.05 -2.41 -9.90
CA ASN A 81 -1.73 -2.92 -8.71
C ASN A 81 -1.46 -4.41 -8.57
N TRP A 82 -1.21 -4.84 -7.35
CA TRP A 82 -1.01 -6.26 -7.06
C TRP A 82 -1.62 -6.63 -5.72
N SER A 83 -2.11 -7.85 -5.65
CA SER A 83 -2.55 -8.48 -4.42
C SER A 83 -1.82 -9.81 -4.23
N SER A 84 -1.40 -10.12 -3.01
CA SER A 84 -0.79 -11.39 -2.65
C SER A 84 -1.34 -11.85 -1.31
N THR A 85 -1.99 -13.01 -1.30
CA THR A 85 -2.52 -13.61 -0.07
C THR A 85 -1.59 -14.71 0.41
N LEU A 86 -1.20 -14.65 1.69
CA LEU A 86 -0.36 -15.64 2.34
C LEU A 86 -1.07 -16.19 3.59
N GLY A 87 -1.15 -17.50 3.72
CA GLY A 87 -1.57 -18.13 4.99
C GLY A 87 -0.59 -17.81 6.12
N ALA A 88 -1.08 -17.76 7.36
CA ALA A 88 -0.26 -17.40 8.53
C ALA A 88 0.99 -18.28 8.69
N GLY A 89 0.88 -19.60 8.43
CA GLY A 89 2.02 -20.51 8.46
C GLY A 89 3.09 -20.21 7.39
N ALA A 90 2.67 -19.73 6.21
CA ALA A 90 3.60 -19.30 5.16
C ALA A 90 4.31 -17.98 5.55
N VAL A 91 3.58 -17.04 6.15
CA VAL A 91 4.16 -15.79 6.68
C VAL A 91 5.18 -16.10 7.78
N GLN A 92 4.83 -16.95 8.77
CA GLN A 92 5.75 -17.39 9.81
C GLN A 92 7.02 -18.01 9.21
N SER A 93 6.85 -19.01 8.35
CA SER A 93 7.97 -19.74 7.72
C SER A 93 8.91 -18.83 6.92
N ARG A 94 8.37 -17.76 6.33
CA ARG A 94 9.14 -16.76 5.60
C ARG A 94 9.86 -15.80 6.52
N LEU A 95 9.17 -15.24 7.52
CA LEU A 95 9.76 -14.28 8.46
C LEU A 95 10.83 -14.91 9.35
N SER A 96 10.66 -16.17 9.76
CA SER A 96 11.64 -16.90 10.58
C SER A 96 13.01 -17.09 9.90
N ARG A 97 13.10 -16.93 8.58
CA ARG A 97 14.39 -16.93 7.84
C ARG A 97 15.18 -15.64 8.01
N TYR A 98 14.50 -14.56 8.41
CA TYR A 98 15.08 -13.22 8.53
C TYR A 98 15.17 -12.75 9.98
N VAL A 99 14.28 -13.25 10.84
CA VAL A 99 14.19 -12.87 12.24
C VAL A 99 14.11 -14.15 13.08
N ARG A 100 15.15 -14.41 13.88
CA ARG A 100 15.23 -15.60 14.73
C ARG A 100 14.39 -15.43 16.00
N GLY A 101 13.92 -16.55 16.54
CA GLY A 101 13.29 -16.58 17.86
C GLY A 101 11.95 -15.87 17.93
N ILE A 102 11.14 -15.88 16.86
CA ILE A 102 9.75 -15.39 16.88
C ILE A 102 8.85 -16.34 17.69
N GLY A 103 9.14 -17.65 17.62
CA GLY A 103 8.23 -18.69 18.13
C GLY A 103 7.01 -18.84 17.21
N THR A 104 5.85 -19.14 17.77
CA THR A 104 4.58 -19.17 17.04
C THR A 104 4.16 -17.75 16.70
N LEU A 105 3.89 -17.47 15.43
CA LEU A 105 3.44 -16.17 14.96
C LEU A 105 2.00 -15.92 15.41
N TYR A 106 1.79 -14.82 16.12
CA TYR A 106 0.46 -14.34 16.49
C TYR A 106 -0.04 -13.26 15.53
N ASP A 107 0.83 -12.30 15.19
CA ASP A 107 0.43 -11.20 14.32
C ASP A 107 1.62 -10.52 13.60
N VAL A 108 1.33 -9.81 12.52
CA VAL A 108 2.27 -8.96 11.78
C VAL A 108 1.62 -7.62 11.45
N ASN A 109 2.30 -6.54 11.82
CA ASN A 109 1.84 -5.17 11.62
C ASN A 109 2.87 -4.32 10.88
N ILE A 110 2.42 -3.30 10.16
CA ILE A 110 3.32 -2.23 9.68
C ILE A 110 3.55 -1.29 10.86
N LYS A 111 4.76 -1.33 11.42
CA LYS A 111 5.15 -0.47 12.54
C LYS A 111 5.42 0.95 12.08
N GLN A 112 6.08 1.10 10.93
CA GLN A 112 6.46 2.41 10.41
C GLN A 112 6.37 2.46 8.88
N LYS A 113 5.88 3.60 8.38
CA LYS A 113 5.93 3.96 6.96
C LYS A 113 6.92 5.10 6.74
N GLY A 114 7.68 5.03 5.65
CA GLY A 114 8.58 6.12 5.24
C GLY A 114 7.83 7.25 4.54
N TYR A 115 8.54 8.31 4.14
CA TYR A 115 7.98 9.46 3.42
C TYR A 115 7.20 9.06 2.16
N SER A 116 7.70 8.08 1.40
CA SER A 116 7.03 7.52 0.22
C SER A 116 5.86 6.59 0.54
N ARG A 117 5.44 6.51 1.81
CA ARG A 117 4.39 5.62 2.36
C ARG A 117 4.70 4.12 2.32
N ARG A 118 5.92 3.74 1.93
CA ARG A 118 6.40 2.35 1.96
C ARG A 118 6.56 1.86 3.39
N ALA A 119 6.24 0.60 3.64
CA ALA A 119 6.54 -0.04 4.92
C ALA A 119 8.06 -0.12 5.09
N VAL A 120 8.59 0.62 6.07
CA VAL A 120 10.03 0.65 6.39
C VAL A 120 10.35 -0.20 7.62
N GLU A 121 9.36 -0.50 8.44
CA GLU A 121 9.48 -1.43 9.56
C GLU A 121 8.19 -2.24 9.74
N LEU A 122 8.33 -3.56 9.82
CA LEU A 122 7.30 -4.47 10.29
C LEU A 122 7.52 -4.81 11.76
N GLU A 123 6.44 -4.84 12.51
CA GLU A 123 6.35 -5.46 13.83
C GLU A 123 5.86 -6.91 13.66
N ILE A 124 6.55 -7.83 14.31
CA ILE A 124 6.28 -9.27 14.24
C ILE A 124 6.03 -9.73 15.67
N ILE A 125 4.79 -10.11 15.96
CA ILE A 125 4.34 -10.53 17.29
C ILE A 125 4.29 -12.05 17.29
N GLY A 126 5.11 -12.67 18.13
CA GLY A 126 5.07 -14.12 18.33
C GLY A 126 5.11 -14.52 19.79
N SER A 127 5.04 -15.82 20.05
CA SER A 127 5.04 -16.41 21.40
C SER A 127 6.29 -16.04 22.21
N ASN A 128 7.40 -15.74 21.54
CA ASN A 128 8.66 -15.39 22.18
C ASN A 128 8.90 -13.86 22.22
N GLY A 129 7.82 -13.09 22.09
CA GLY A 129 7.80 -11.64 22.17
C GLY A 129 7.72 -10.93 20.81
N VAL A 130 7.91 -9.61 20.86
CA VAL A 130 7.82 -8.73 19.70
C VAL A 130 9.21 -8.56 19.06
N LYS A 131 9.28 -8.72 17.75
CA LYS A 131 10.47 -8.49 16.93
C LYS A 131 10.15 -7.49 15.82
N SER A 132 11.18 -7.01 15.12
CA SER A 132 10.97 -6.17 13.94
C SER A 132 11.85 -6.54 12.75
N LEU A 133 11.36 -6.21 11.56
CA LEU A 133 12.05 -6.37 10.30
C LEU A 133 12.02 -5.07 9.52
N LYS A 134 13.19 -4.56 9.11
CA LYS A 134 13.33 -3.23 8.51
C LYS A 134 13.72 -3.26 7.03
N GLY A 135 13.32 -2.21 6.31
CA GLY A 135 13.78 -1.85 4.98
C GLY A 135 13.60 -2.93 3.92
N GLY A 136 14.53 -3.00 2.97
CA GLY A 136 14.55 -3.92 1.81
C GLY A 136 14.14 -5.36 2.13
N LYS A 137 14.53 -5.86 3.30
CA LYS A 137 14.31 -7.23 3.78
C LYS A 137 12.83 -7.60 3.88
N ILE A 138 11.94 -6.63 4.14
CA ILE A 138 10.48 -6.85 4.23
C ILE A 138 9.94 -7.48 2.93
N ARG A 139 10.27 -6.86 1.80
CA ARG A 139 9.84 -7.29 0.47
C ARG A 139 10.39 -8.68 0.14
N SER A 140 11.67 -8.90 0.41
CA SER A 140 12.34 -10.19 0.16
C SER A 140 11.80 -11.31 1.04
N ALA A 141 11.56 -11.04 2.33
CA ALA A 141 11.04 -12.02 3.27
C ALA A 141 9.65 -12.49 2.87
N LEU A 142 8.75 -11.55 2.62
CA LEU A 142 7.37 -11.85 2.27
C LEU A 142 7.19 -12.21 0.78
N ARG A 143 8.24 -12.09 -0.03
CA ARG A 143 8.25 -12.30 -1.49
C ARG A 143 7.24 -11.40 -2.20
N LEU A 144 7.19 -10.13 -1.79
CA LEU A 144 6.26 -9.13 -2.34
C LEU A 144 6.87 -8.44 -3.56
N LYS A 145 6.00 -7.86 -4.39
CA LYS A 145 6.39 -7.10 -5.58
C LYS A 145 6.99 -5.73 -5.23
N GLU A 146 6.54 -5.11 -4.14
CA GLU A 146 6.93 -3.78 -3.65
C GLU A 146 6.75 -3.67 -2.12
N GLN A 147 7.24 -2.60 -1.50
CA GLN A 147 7.03 -2.21 -0.09
C GLN A 147 5.88 -1.22 0.14
N LEU A 148 5.32 -0.65 -0.92
CA LEU A 148 4.15 0.21 -0.89
C LEU A 148 2.92 -0.70 -0.93
N PHE A 149 2.56 -1.18 0.27
CA PHE A 149 1.41 -2.05 0.45
C PHE A 149 0.69 -1.75 1.75
N VAL A 150 -0.51 -2.32 1.83
CA VAL A 150 -1.32 -2.45 3.03
C VAL A 150 -1.53 -3.92 3.33
N ILE A 151 -1.80 -4.23 4.59
CA ILE A 151 -2.07 -5.59 5.06
C ILE A 151 -3.53 -5.64 5.48
N ASN A 152 -4.29 -6.57 4.93
CA ASN A 152 -5.59 -6.98 5.48
C ASN A 152 -5.42 -8.37 6.08
N LYS A 153 -6.13 -8.65 7.18
CA LYS A 153 -6.02 -9.92 7.89
C LYS A 153 -7.36 -10.64 7.90
N ARG A 154 -7.33 -11.94 7.61
CA ARG A 154 -8.47 -12.83 7.85
C ARG A 154 -8.25 -13.53 9.19
N TYR A 155 -9.30 -13.61 10.00
CA TYR A 155 -9.26 -14.26 11.30
C TYR A 155 -10.00 -15.60 11.25
N SER A 156 -9.53 -16.56 12.04
CA SER A 156 -10.23 -17.79 12.40
C SER A 156 -10.29 -17.83 13.93
N GLY A 157 -11.45 -17.53 14.49
CA GLY A 157 -11.58 -17.20 15.92
C GLY A 157 -10.71 -15.99 16.29
N ASN A 158 -9.89 -16.14 17.32
CA ASN A 158 -8.97 -15.09 17.79
C ASN A 158 -7.58 -15.12 17.13
N THR A 159 -7.39 -15.94 16.09
CA THR A 159 -6.08 -16.09 15.42
C THR A 159 -6.14 -15.59 13.98
N VAL A 160 -5.06 -15.00 13.49
CA VAL A 160 -4.93 -14.61 12.08
C VAL A 160 -4.70 -15.87 11.25
N SER A 161 -5.59 -16.15 10.29
CA SER A 161 -5.49 -17.31 9.39
C SER A 161 -4.76 -16.96 8.08
N SER A 162 -4.91 -15.73 7.58
CA SER A 162 -4.19 -15.26 6.39
C SER A 162 -4.00 -13.74 6.35
N TYR A 163 -3.02 -13.32 5.55
CA TYR A 163 -2.65 -11.94 5.30
C TYR A 163 -2.78 -11.66 3.81
N THR A 164 -3.58 -10.67 3.44
CA THR A 164 -3.70 -10.16 2.08
C THR A 164 -2.94 -8.85 1.97
N PHE A 165 -1.83 -8.91 1.25
CA PHE A 165 -1.00 -7.75 0.93
C PHE A 165 -1.50 -7.13 -0.36
N THR A 166 -2.00 -5.91 -0.30
CA THR A 166 -2.42 -5.14 -1.48
C THR A 166 -1.49 -3.97 -1.65
N GLY A 167 -0.82 -3.88 -2.79
CA GLY A 167 0.19 -2.86 -3.02
C GLY A 167 0.15 -2.26 -4.42
N ARG A 168 0.95 -1.20 -4.58
CA ARG A 168 1.10 -0.47 -5.84
C ARG A 168 2.55 -0.45 -6.30
N GLY A 169 2.76 -0.65 -7.59
CA GLY A 169 4.05 -0.65 -8.27
C GLY A 169 4.80 -1.98 -8.19
N TRP A 170 5.95 -2.02 -8.84
CA TRP A 170 6.83 -3.19 -8.87
C TRP A 170 8.30 -2.73 -8.83
N GLY A 171 9.07 -3.25 -7.88
CA GLY A 171 10.48 -2.87 -7.68
C GLY A 171 10.76 -2.31 -6.29
N HIS A 172 11.82 -1.52 -6.16
CA HIS A 172 12.25 -0.89 -4.90
C HIS A 172 11.88 0.59 -4.81
N GLY A 173 11.36 1.18 -5.89
CA GLY A 173 10.80 2.53 -5.89
C GLY A 173 11.80 3.66 -5.69
N VAL A 174 13.04 3.48 -6.16
CA VAL A 174 14.11 4.50 -6.16
C VAL A 174 14.55 4.76 -7.59
N GLY A 175 14.81 6.03 -7.92
CA GLY A 175 15.23 6.46 -9.26
C GLY A 175 14.06 6.55 -10.24
N MET A 176 14.28 6.08 -11.46
CA MET A 176 13.33 6.22 -12.55
C MET A 176 12.28 5.10 -12.58
N CYS A 177 11.00 5.49 -12.62
CA CYS A 177 9.92 4.57 -12.96
C CYS A 177 9.95 4.32 -14.47
N GLN A 178 10.37 3.12 -14.90
CA GLN A 178 10.53 2.79 -16.33
C GLN A 178 9.24 3.03 -17.13
N TYR A 179 8.09 2.62 -16.58
CA TYR A 179 6.80 2.83 -17.23
C TYR A 179 6.35 4.29 -17.21
N GLY A 180 6.67 5.03 -16.16
CA GLY A 180 6.41 6.47 -16.13
C GLY A 180 7.26 7.22 -17.16
N ALA A 181 8.53 6.85 -17.33
CA ALA A 181 9.40 7.36 -18.39
C ALA A 181 8.85 7.01 -19.78
N TYR A 182 8.37 5.78 -20.00
CA TYR A 182 7.72 5.38 -21.25
C TYR A 182 6.45 6.19 -21.53
N GLY A 183 5.60 6.43 -20.51
CA GLY A 183 4.40 7.26 -20.64
C GLY A 183 4.74 8.71 -21.00
N LEU A 184 5.72 9.32 -20.33
CA LEU A 184 6.21 10.66 -20.64
C LEU A 184 6.77 10.73 -22.07
N ALA A 185 7.52 9.73 -22.50
CA ALA A 185 8.02 9.65 -23.88
C ALA A 185 6.87 9.55 -24.90
N LYS A 186 5.83 8.77 -24.62
CA LYS A 186 4.61 8.68 -25.46
C LYS A 186 3.84 10.01 -25.53
N MET A 187 3.95 10.84 -24.50
CA MET A 187 3.39 12.20 -24.48
C MET A 187 4.31 13.25 -25.15
N GLY A 188 5.42 12.84 -25.76
CA GLY A 188 6.35 13.72 -26.47
C GLY A 188 7.39 14.41 -25.59
N VAL A 189 7.52 14.01 -24.31
CA VAL A 189 8.55 14.56 -23.42
C VAL A 189 9.93 14.02 -23.84
N LYS A 190 10.92 14.91 -23.96
CA LYS A 190 12.28 14.57 -24.34
C LYS A 190 13.02 13.81 -23.23
N ALA A 191 13.98 12.97 -23.62
CA ALA A 191 14.74 12.12 -22.70
C ALA A 191 15.43 12.90 -21.58
N GLU A 192 16.02 14.06 -21.87
CA GLU A 192 16.70 14.89 -20.87
C GLU A 192 15.73 15.41 -19.81
N ALA A 193 14.52 15.81 -20.22
CA ALA A 193 13.47 16.26 -19.31
C ALA A 193 12.93 15.10 -18.47
N ILE A 194 12.85 13.89 -19.02
CA ILE A 194 12.47 12.68 -18.27
C ILE A 194 13.54 12.34 -17.22
N ILE A 195 14.82 12.37 -17.58
CA ILE A 195 15.92 12.12 -16.63
C ILE A 195 15.89 13.17 -15.51
N LYS A 196 15.82 14.46 -15.86
CA LYS A 196 15.77 15.56 -14.87
C LYS A 196 14.50 15.52 -13.99
N HIS A 197 13.42 14.91 -14.48
CA HIS A 197 12.22 14.65 -13.67
C HIS A 197 12.46 13.60 -12.57
N TYR A 198 13.20 12.53 -12.87
CA TYR A 198 13.45 11.44 -11.92
C TYR A 198 14.70 11.61 -11.05
N TYR A 199 15.67 12.37 -11.52
CA TYR A 199 16.96 12.57 -10.87
C TYR A 199 17.18 14.07 -10.67
N THR A 200 17.12 14.53 -9.43
CA THR A 200 17.33 15.95 -9.09
C THR A 200 18.81 16.27 -9.03
N GLY A 201 19.22 17.42 -9.57
CA GLY A 201 20.60 17.90 -9.51
C GLY A 201 21.57 17.15 -10.45
N VAL A 202 21.05 16.50 -11.50
CA VAL A 202 21.88 15.86 -12.53
C VAL A 202 21.91 16.69 -13.81
N ASP A 203 23.04 16.65 -14.49
CA ASP A 203 23.20 17.15 -15.86
C ASP A 203 23.50 16.01 -16.81
N VAL A 204 22.90 16.12 -18.00
CA VAL A 204 23.09 15.15 -19.09
C VAL A 204 24.12 15.77 -20.02
N THR A 205 25.30 15.16 -20.11
CA THR A 205 26.39 15.58 -20.97
C THR A 205 26.73 14.48 -21.97
N LYS A 206 27.23 14.88 -23.14
CA LYS A 206 27.71 13.95 -24.16
C LYS A 206 29.11 13.47 -23.74
N ALA A 207 29.26 12.16 -23.54
CA ALA A 207 30.52 11.57 -23.07
C ALA A 207 31.59 11.50 -24.16
N TYR A 208 31.18 11.41 -25.43
CA TYR A 208 32.04 11.38 -26.62
C TYR A 208 31.19 11.72 -27.86
#